data_AF-A0A1Y1R831-F1
#
_entry.id   AF-A0A1Y1R831-F1
#
_cell.length_a   1.000
_cell.length_b   1.000
_cell.length_c   1.000
_cell.angle_alpha   90.00
_cell.angle_beta   90.00
_cell.angle_gamma   90.00
#
_symmetry.space_group_name_H-M   'P 1'
#
loop_
_entity.id
_entity.type
_entity.pdbx_description
1 polymer ?
#
loop_
_entity_poly.entity_id
_entity_poly.type
_entity_poly.pdbx_seq_one_letter_code
_entity_poly.pdbx_strand_id
1 'polypeptide(L)'
;MSGVILDPVTSPESIEANFQRLNEALVALQGGSIALSQIVGYEDLVTSLELQDELTAVRQENEKLKVKVGDIIITTTDADPAAERGYGTWELTSAGRTLIGHGEATDSRGEQREFAGGDEGGEYQHKLTVNELPKFRVTIKNVFTPGGGGGYDSGPGHNPRTVQSEPIGGDAPHNIMQPYLVVYFWKRVA
;
A
#
# COMPACT_ATOMS: atom_id res chain seq x y z
N MET A 1 40.87 44.54 -23.39
CA MET A 1 39.46 44.78 -23.01
C MET A 1 38.94 43.51 -22.38
N SER A 2 38.55 43.56 -21.11
CA SER A 2 37.81 42.44 -20.49
C SER A 2 36.45 42.36 -21.20
N GLY A 3 36.07 41.19 -21.72
CA GLY A 3 34.77 41.02 -22.36
C GLY A 3 33.62 41.07 -21.35
N VAL A 4 32.43 41.45 -21.79
CA VAL A 4 31.20 41.34 -20.99
C VAL A 4 30.81 39.87 -20.91
N ILE A 5 30.66 39.34 -19.70
CA ILE A 5 30.22 37.95 -19.47
C ILE A 5 28.72 37.96 -19.21
N LEU A 6 27.98 37.21 -20.03
CA LEU A 6 26.55 37.00 -19.88
C LEU A 6 26.28 35.64 -19.24
N ASP A 7 25.32 35.60 -18.34
CA ASP A 7 24.84 34.37 -17.71
C ASP A 7 23.83 33.67 -18.65
N PRO A 8 23.60 32.36 -18.50
CA PRO A 8 22.53 31.66 -19.21
C PRO A 8 21.15 32.27 -18.91
N VAL A 9 20.33 32.48 -19.95
CA VAL A 9 18.95 32.96 -19.80
C VAL A 9 18.08 31.84 -19.26
N THR A 10 17.74 31.90 -17.98
CA THR A 10 17.02 30.86 -17.23
C THR A 10 15.84 31.39 -16.42
N SER A 11 15.77 32.69 -16.18
CA SER A 11 14.63 33.38 -15.57
C SER A 11 14.50 34.82 -16.11
N PRO A 12 13.36 35.50 -15.93
CA PRO A 12 13.22 36.91 -16.29
C PRO A 12 14.31 37.79 -15.67
N GLU A 13 14.73 37.49 -14.44
CA GLU A 13 15.81 38.21 -13.73
C GLU A 13 17.18 38.03 -14.39
N SER A 14 17.44 36.86 -14.99
CA SER A 14 18.69 36.63 -15.73
C SER A 14 18.78 37.49 -16.99
N ILE A 15 17.63 37.81 -17.61
CA ILE A 15 17.55 38.72 -18.76
C ILE A 15 17.85 40.15 -18.31
N GLU A 16 17.22 40.61 -17.24
CA GLU A 16 17.44 41.95 -16.66
C GLU A 16 18.91 42.14 -16.24
N ALA A 17 19.49 41.15 -15.55
CA ALA A 17 20.88 41.21 -15.11
C ALA A 17 21.88 41.24 -16.28
N ASN A 18 21.65 40.42 -17.31
CA ASN A 18 22.46 40.43 -18.53
C ASN A 18 22.34 41.75 -19.29
N PHE A 19 21.13 42.31 -19.35
CA PHE A 19 20.90 43.59 -20.00
C PHE A 19 21.57 44.74 -19.27
N GLN A 20 21.52 44.76 -17.94
CA GLN A 20 22.19 45.77 -17.14
C GLN A 20 23.71 45.76 -17.40
N ARG A 21 24.35 44.57 -17.44
CA ARG A 21 25.77 44.43 -17.75
C ARG A 21 26.13 44.95 -19.15
N LEU A 22 25.27 44.73 -20.14
CA LEU A 22 25.45 45.24 -21.50
C LEU A 22 25.30 46.77 -21.56
N ASN A 23 24.32 47.32 -20.85
CA ASN A 23 24.11 48.77 -20.76
C ASN A 23 25.27 49.47 -20.06
N GLU A 24 25.80 48.91 -18.98
CA GLU A 24 26.98 49.45 -18.28
C GLU A 24 28.20 49.50 -19.23
N ALA A 25 28.40 48.46 -20.04
CA ALA A 25 29.45 48.45 -21.06
C ALA A 25 29.20 49.46 -22.19
N LEU A 26 27.95 49.61 -22.65
CA LEU A 26 27.58 50.57 -23.69
C LEU A 26 27.77 52.03 -23.23
N VAL A 27 27.36 52.33 -22.00
CA VAL A 27 27.56 53.64 -21.38
C VAL A 27 29.05 53.97 -21.31
N ALA A 28 29.89 52.99 -20.94
CA ALA A 28 31.35 53.16 -20.89
C ALA A 28 32.00 53.38 -22.28
N LEU A 29 31.36 52.94 -23.37
CA LEU A 29 31.89 53.01 -24.74
C LEU A 29 31.38 54.20 -25.55
N GLN A 30 30.11 54.60 -25.38
CA GLN A 30 29.44 55.57 -26.27
C GLN A 30 28.56 56.60 -25.55
N GLY A 31 28.45 56.54 -24.21
CA GLY A 31 27.68 57.51 -23.42
C GLY A 31 26.16 57.41 -23.55
N GLY A 32 25.63 56.28 -24.07
CA GLY A 32 24.20 56.03 -24.22
C GLY A 32 23.74 54.74 -23.51
N SER A 33 22.45 54.64 -23.22
CA SER A 33 21.78 53.44 -22.71
C SER A 33 20.59 53.10 -23.60
N ILE A 34 20.30 51.82 -23.76
CA ILE A 34 19.06 51.34 -24.39
C ILE A 34 18.12 50.92 -23.25
N ALA A 35 16.80 51.06 -23.42
CA ALA A 35 15.85 50.47 -22.48
C ALA A 35 15.54 49.02 -22.90
N LEU A 36 15.41 48.10 -21.94
CA LEU A 36 15.22 46.67 -22.21
C LEU A 36 13.95 46.42 -23.05
N SER A 37 12.88 47.15 -22.72
CA SER A 37 11.60 47.15 -23.43
C SER A 37 11.67 47.64 -24.89
N GLN A 38 12.78 48.25 -25.31
CA GLN A 38 13.00 48.69 -26.69
C GLN A 38 13.72 47.63 -27.54
N ILE A 39 14.15 46.52 -26.95
CA ILE A 39 14.72 45.39 -27.68
C ILE A 39 13.58 44.58 -28.32
N VAL A 40 13.70 44.37 -29.63
CA VAL A 40 12.76 43.53 -30.39
C VAL A 40 12.75 42.10 -29.82
N GLY A 41 11.56 41.61 -29.47
CA GLY A 41 11.36 40.24 -28.96
C GLY A 41 11.63 40.06 -27.46
N TYR A 42 11.94 41.13 -26.71
CA TYR A 42 12.11 41.07 -25.25
C TYR A 42 10.84 40.57 -24.55
N GLU A 43 9.70 41.21 -24.85
CA GLU A 43 8.40 40.87 -24.25
C GLU A 43 8.01 39.40 -24.53
N ASP A 44 8.26 38.92 -25.75
CA ASP A 44 8.00 37.52 -26.14
C ASP A 44 8.89 36.55 -25.35
N LEU A 45 10.17 36.89 -25.15
CA LEU A 45 11.13 36.08 -24.38
C LEU A 45 10.75 36.01 -22.89
N VAL A 46 10.41 37.14 -22.27
CA VAL A 46 9.96 37.20 -20.88
C VAL A 46 8.69 36.36 -20.70
N THR A 47 7.68 36.60 -21.55
CA THR A 47 6.43 35.83 -21.52
C THR A 47 6.68 34.33 -21.69
N SER A 48 7.58 33.94 -22.59
CA SER A 48 7.89 32.51 -22.82
C SER A 48 8.52 31.83 -21.61
N LEU A 49 9.27 32.58 -20.80
CA LEU A 49 10.00 32.09 -19.64
C LEU A 49 9.07 32.01 -18.42
N GLU A 50 8.23 33.02 -18.22
CA GLU A 50 7.17 33.02 -17.21
C GLU A 50 6.19 31.84 -17.45
N LEU A 51 5.78 31.60 -18.70
CA LEU A 51 4.92 30.45 -19.03
C LEU A 51 5.59 29.10 -18.77
N GLN A 52 6.92 29.00 -18.90
CA GLN A 52 7.65 27.77 -18.58
C GLN A 52 7.69 27.49 -17.07
N ASP A 53 7.83 28.55 -16.26
CA ASP A 53 7.76 28.45 -14.81
C ASP A 53 6.36 28.04 -14.35
N GLU A 54 5.31 28.68 -14.87
CA GLU A 54 3.93 28.32 -14.58
C GLU A 54 3.60 26.88 -14.97
N LEU A 55 4.02 26.44 -16.16
CA LEU A 55 3.80 25.07 -16.63
C LEU A 55 4.47 24.04 -15.72
N THR A 56 5.65 24.36 -15.20
CA THR A 56 6.38 23.48 -14.26
C THR A 56 5.62 23.38 -12.93
N ALA A 57 5.12 24.49 -12.40
CA ALA A 57 4.31 24.50 -11.19
C ALA A 57 3.00 23.71 -11.36
N VAL A 58 2.28 23.88 -12.47
CA VAL A 58 1.04 23.16 -12.78
C VAL A 58 1.29 21.65 -12.89
N ARG A 59 2.39 21.23 -13.50
CA ARG A 59 2.76 19.81 -13.59
C ARG A 59 2.98 19.19 -12.20
N GLN A 60 3.65 19.89 -11.30
CA GLN A 60 3.85 19.41 -9.92
C GLN A 60 2.52 19.27 -9.18
N GLU A 61 1.60 20.22 -9.35
CA GLU A 61 0.29 20.14 -8.71
C GLU A 61 -0.57 19.00 -9.27
N ASN A 62 -0.51 18.76 -10.59
CA ASN A 62 -1.17 17.62 -11.22
C ASN A 62 -0.65 16.27 -10.71
N GLU A 63 0.64 16.15 -10.38
CA GLU A 63 1.17 14.92 -9.79
C GLU A 63 0.57 14.63 -8.41
N LYS A 64 0.33 15.67 -7.59
CA LYS A 64 -0.33 15.53 -6.28
C LYS A 64 -1.77 15.05 -6.38
N LEU A 65 -2.42 15.22 -7.53
CA LEU A 65 -3.80 14.77 -7.78
C LEU A 65 -3.89 13.28 -8.13
N LYS A 66 -2.78 12.63 -8.51
CA LYS A 66 -2.80 11.22 -8.96
C LYS A 66 -3.05 10.22 -7.85
N VAL A 67 -2.66 10.55 -6.61
CA VAL A 67 -2.92 9.73 -5.43
C VAL A 67 -3.37 10.66 -4.32
N LYS A 68 -4.63 10.56 -3.90
CA LYS A 68 -5.26 11.49 -2.95
C LYS A 68 -4.93 11.10 -1.51
N VAL A 69 -5.11 12.05 -0.59
CA VAL A 69 -5.06 11.74 0.85
C VAL A 69 -6.13 10.68 1.15
N GLY A 70 -5.72 9.60 1.81
CA GLY A 70 -6.54 8.42 2.10
C GLY A 70 -6.25 7.22 1.20
N ASP A 71 -5.68 7.43 0.00
CA ASP A 71 -5.35 6.34 -0.91
C ASP A 71 -4.19 5.48 -0.38
N ILE A 72 -4.22 4.20 -0.73
CA ILE A 72 -3.16 3.23 -0.42
C ILE A 72 -2.43 2.86 -1.71
N ILE A 73 -1.11 2.91 -1.68
CA ILE A 73 -0.23 2.37 -2.72
C ILE A 73 0.55 1.16 -2.19
N ILE A 74 1.04 0.34 -3.11
CA ILE A 74 1.77 -0.90 -2.80
C ILE A 74 3.17 -0.79 -3.41
N THR A 75 4.20 -1.02 -2.60
CA THR A 75 5.60 -1.03 -3.03
C THR A 75 6.31 -2.31 -2.56
N THR A 76 7.42 -2.65 -3.21
CA THR A 76 8.27 -3.81 -2.84
C THR A 76 9.44 -3.41 -1.94
N THR A 77 9.65 -2.12 -1.72
CA THR A 77 10.70 -1.52 -0.89
C THR A 77 10.09 -0.66 0.21
N ASP A 78 10.86 -0.44 1.28
CA ASP A 78 10.52 0.44 2.41
C ASP A 78 10.86 1.92 2.15
N ALA A 79 11.21 2.27 0.91
CA ALA A 79 11.49 3.65 0.53
C ALA A 79 10.22 4.49 0.68
N ASP A 80 10.32 5.61 1.41
CA ASP A 80 9.23 6.55 1.59
C ASP A 80 8.76 7.07 0.21
N PRO A 81 7.49 6.89 -0.15
CA PRO A 81 6.96 7.38 -1.42
C PRO A 81 7.17 8.89 -1.63
N ALA A 82 7.28 9.69 -0.56
CA ALA A 82 7.62 11.10 -0.68
C ALA A 82 9.00 11.33 -1.32
N ALA A 83 9.98 10.46 -1.04
CA ALA A 83 11.33 10.57 -1.60
C ALA A 83 11.36 10.28 -3.11
N GLU A 84 10.56 9.32 -3.58
CA GLU A 84 10.50 8.95 -5.00
C GLU A 84 9.56 9.86 -5.80
N ARG A 85 8.44 10.29 -5.21
CA ARG A 85 7.40 11.07 -5.89
C ARG A 85 7.55 12.59 -5.71
N GLY A 86 8.34 13.03 -4.73
CA GLY A 86 8.56 14.44 -4.43
C GLY A 86 7.38 15.14 -3.75
N TYR A 87 6.38 14.41 -3.25
CA TYR A 87 5.22 14.98 -2.57
C TYR A 87 4.55 14.02 -1.59
N GLY A 88 3.69 14.60 -0.75
CA GLY A 88 2.81 13.90 0.19
C GLY A 88 3.50 13.53 1.50
N THR A 89 2.69 13.17 2.49
CA THR A 89 3.12 12.50 3.72
C THR A 89 2.50 11.12 3.73
N TRP A 90 3.30 10.10 3.99
CA TRP A 90 2.93 8.71 3.85
C TRP A 90 3.20 7.93 5.13
N GLU A 91 2.31 7.01 5.46
CA GLU A 91 2.43 6.13 6.62
C GLU A 91 2.25 4.69 6.18
N LEU A 92 3.05 3.78 6.75
CA LEU A 92 2.85 2.35 6.58
C LEU A 92 1.52 1.94 7.22
N THR A 93 0.76 1.10 6.52
CA THR A 93 -0.52 0.58 7.00
C THR A 93 -0.63 -0.92 6.79
N SER A 94 -1.65 -1.54 7.38
CA SER A 94 -2.04 -2.94 7.12
C SER A 94 -0.93 -3.97 7.33
N ALA A 95 0.00 -3.72 8.25
CA ALA A 95 1.09 -4.64 8.57
C ALA A 95 0.55 -6.03 8.95
N GLY A 96 1.06 -7.09 8.31
CA GLY A 96 0.65 -8.47 8.58
C GLY A 96 -0.79 -8.80 8.19
N ARG A 97 -1.44 -7.99 7.35
CA ARG A 97 -2.83 -8.14 6.92
C ARG A 97 -2.93 -8.22 5.40
N THR A 98 -3.99 -8.87 4.92
CA THR A 98 -4.43 -8.82 3.52
C THR A 98 -5.56 -7.80 3.40
N LEU A 99 -5.56 -6.99 2.34
CA LEU A 99 -6.64 -6.05 2.09
C LEU A 99 -7.88 -6.77 1.54
N ILE A 100 -9.04 -6.47 2.12
CA ILE A 100 -10.35 -6.96 1.69
C ILE A 100 -11.19 -5.74 1.28
N GLY A 101 -11.99 -5.88 0.22
CA GLY A 101 -12.88 -4.81 -0.24
C GLY A 101 -14.01 -4.55 0.75
N HIS A 102 -14.35 -3.27 0.93
CA HIS A 102 -15.55 -2.87 1.67
C HIS A 102 -16.82 -3.38 0.97
N GLY A 103 -17.80 -3.78 1.78
CA GLY A 103 -19.15 -4.11 1.36
C GLY A 103 -19.59 -5.49 1.80
N GLU A 104 -20.72 -5.94 1.28
CA GLU A 104 -21.20 -7.29 1.49
C GLU A 104 -20.57 -8.25 0.48
N ALA A 105 -20.16 -9.42 0.96
CA ALA A 105 -19.66 -10.50 0.12
C ALA A 105 -20.30 -11.82 0.53
N THR A 106 -20.62 -12.65 -0.46
CA THR A 106 -21.13 -14.01 -0.28
C THR A 106 -20.12 -15.00 -0.84
N ASP A 107 -19.72 -15.98 -0.04
CA ASP A 107 -18.77 -17.00 -0.48
C ASP A 107 -19.43 -18.11 -1.32
N SER A 108 -18.63 -19.08 -1.79
CA SER A 108 -19.12 -20.19 -2.61
C SER A 108 -20.02 -21.18 -1.86
N ARG A 109 -20.09 -21.09 -0.53
CA ARG A 109 -20.96 -21.89 0.35
C ARG A 109 -22.25 -21.15 0.71
N GLY A 110 -22.41 -19.90 0.24
CA GLY A 110 -23.56 -19.05 0.52
C GLY A 110 -23.47 -18.28 1.84
N GLU A 111 -22.30 -18.25 2.47
CA GLU A 111 -22.06 -17.49 3.69
C GLU A 111 -21.88 -16.01 3.34
N GLN A 112 -22.74 -15.15 3.89
CA GLN A 112 -22.69 -13.70 3.69
C GLN A 112 -21.98 -13.02 4.86
N ARG A 113 -21.11 -12.06 4.54
CA ARG A 113 -20.46 -11.18 5.52
C ARG A 113 -20.45 -9.74 5.00
N GLU A 114 -20.52 -8.80 5.93
CA GLU A 114 -20.30 -7.37 5.67
C GLU A 114 -18.91 -6.97 6.17
N PHE A 115 -18.20 -6.19 5.36
CA PHE A 115 -16.90 -5.62 5.69
C PHE A 115 -16.98 -4.10 5.66
N ALA A 116 -16.90 -3.46 6.82
CA ALA A 116 -16.85 -2.01 6.89
C ALA A 116 -15.42 -1.50 6.64
N GLY A 117 -15.31 -0.29 6.10
CA GLY A 117 -14.02 0.32 5.83
C GLY A 117 -13.24 0.55 7.11
N GLY A 118 -12.06 -0.05 7.21
CA GLY A 118 -11.19 0.03 8.40
C GLY A 118 -11.34 -1.14 9.37
N ASP A 119 -12.25 -2.08 9.13
CA ASP A 119 -12.33 -3.30 9.92
C ASP A 119 -11.04 -4.13 9.81
N GLU A 120 -10.67 -4.76 10.93
CA GLU A 120 -9.53 -5.66 11.02
C GLU A 120 -9.97 -7.02 11.56
N GLY A 121 -9.34 -8.09 11.08
CA GLY A 121 -9.64 -9.43 11.54
C GLY A 121 -8.69 -10.48 10.97
N GLY A 122 -9.04 -11.76 11.18
CA GLY A 122 -8.23 -12.90 10.79
C GLY A 122 -7.36 -13.45 11.93
N GLU A 123 -6.80 -14.63 11.71
CA GLU A 123 -5.94 -15.34 12.66
C GLU A 123 -4.72 -15.93 11.90
N TYR A 124 -3.58 -16.09 12.56
CA TYR A 124 -2.43 -16.81 11.97
C TYR A 124 -2.57 -18.33 12.12
N GLN A 125 -3.16 -18.77 13.22
CA GLN A 125 -3.40 -20.17 13.50
C GLN A 125 -4.77 -20.32 14.15
N HIS A 126 -5.45 -21.41 13.83
CA HIS A 126 -6.77 -21.69 14.35
C HIS A 126 -6.79 -23.01 15.13
N LYS A 127 -7.40 -23.00 16.32
CA LYS A 127 -7.60 -24.20 17.13
C LYS A 127 -9.06 -24.64 17.04
N LEU A 128 -9.27 -25.84 16.51
CA LEU A 128 -10.61 -26.40 16.35
C LEU A 128 -11.33 -26.52 17.69
N THR A 129 -12.59 -26.10 17.68
CA THR A 129 -13.55 -26.28 18.75
C THR A 129 -14.43 -27.50 18.50
N VAL A 130 -15.08 -28.02 19.55
CA VAL A 130 -16.00 -29.15 19.43
C VAL A 130 -17.16 -28.84 18.46
N ASN A 131 -17.59 -27.58 18.38
CA ASN A 131 -18.69 -27.16 17.49
C ASN A 131 -18.30 -27.20 16.01
N GLU A 132 -17.01 -27.14 15.70
CA GLU A 132 -16.48 -27.19 14.33
C GLU A 132 -16.24 -28.63 13.86
N LEU A 133 -16.35 -29.62 14.76
CA LEU A 133 -16.20 -31.03 14.38
C LEU A 133 -17.42 -31.48 13.57
N PRO A 134 -17.22 -32.18 12.44
CA PRO A 134 -18.32 -32.82 11.75
C PRO A 134 -18.96 -33.86 12.67
N LYS A 135 -20.27 -34.07 12.55
CA LYS A 135 -20.92 -35.19 13.22
C LYS A 135 -20.38 -36.49 12.64
N PHE A 136 -19.73 -37.30 13.47
CA PHE A 136 -19.28 -38.63 13.11
C PHE A 136 -19.68 -39.65 14.16
N ARG A 137 -19.73 -40.93 13.77
CA ARG A 137 -19.98 -42.06 14.66
C ARG A 137 -18.92 -43.11 14.43
N VAL A 138 -18.20 -43.48 15.49
CA VAL A 138 -17.32 -44.65 15.47
C VAL A 138 -18.14 -45.87 15.90
N THR A 139 -18.17 -46.90 15.06
CA THR A 139 -18.79 -48.19 15.39
C THR A 139 -17.69 -49.19 15.69
N ILE A 140 -17.50 -49.49 16.97
CA ILE A 140 -16.59 -50.56 17.40
C ILE A 140 -17.37 -51.88 17.39
N LYS A 141 -17.04 -52.76 16.44
CA LYS A 141 -17.53 -54.14 16.45
C LYS A 141 -16.59 -54.97 17.32
N ASN A 142 -16.95 -55.18 18.58
CA ASN A 142 -16.22 -56.12 19.43
C ASN A 142 -16.42 -57.54 18.89
N VAL A 143 -15.32 -58.22 18.52
CA VAL A 143 -15.28 -59.68 18.39
C VAL A 143 -14.10 -60.17 19.22
N PHE A 144 -14.37 -60.54 20.47
CA PHE A 144 -13.44 -61.33 21.27
C PHE A 144 -14.04 -62.70 21.51
N THR A 145 -13.48 -63.72 20.86
CA THR A 145 -13.53 -65.10 21.33
C THR A 145 -12.20 -65.79 21.03
N PRO A 146 -11.26 -65.80 22.00
CA PRO A 146 -10.32 -66.91 22.06
C PRO A 146 -10.32 -67.49 23.49
N GLY A 147 -11.06 -68.59 23.66
CA GLY A 147 -11.13 -69.37 24.90
C GLY A 147 -12.53 -69.41 25.53
N GLY A 148 -13.31 -70.43 25.13
CA GLY A 148 -14.62 -70.87 25.66
C GLY A 148 -15.25 -70.10 26.84
N GLY A 149 -16.33 -69.35 26.52
CA GLY A 149 -17.20 -68.73 27.53
C GLY A 149 -17.94 -67.51 26.98
N GLY A 150 -18.57 -67.66 25.80
CA GLY A 150 -19.34 -66.59 25.16
C GLY A 150 -20.60 -66.25 25.95
N GLY A 151 -20.48 -65.34 26.91
CA GLY A 151 -21.62 -64.62 27.48
C GLY A 151 -21.87 -63.38 26.65
N TYR A 152 -22.90 -63.41 25.80
CA TYR A 152 -23.49 -62.16 25.32
C TYR A 152 -24.04 -61.44 26.54
N ASP A 153 -23.51 -60.28 26.85
CA ASP A 153 -24.12 -59.37 27.80
C ASP A 153 -25.33 -58.68 27.15
N SER A 154 -26.29 -59.51 26.75
CA SER A 154 -27.56 -59.15 26.13
C SER A 154 -28.73 -59.51 27.05
N GLY A 155 -28.54 -59.35 28.36
CA GLY A 155 -29.58 -59.49 29.39
C GLY A 155 -29.99 -58.12 29.96
N PRO A 156 -31.25 -57.96 30.43
CA PRO A 156 -31.69 -56.73 31.06
C PRO A 156 -30.90 -56.50 32.35
N GLY A 157 -30.16 -55.38 32.42
CA GLY A 157 -29.32 -55.01 33.57
C GLY A 157 -27.81 -54.97 33.29
N HIS A 158 -27.36 -55.18 32.05
CA HIS A 158 -25.94 -55.04 31.74
C HIS A 158 -25.50 -53.59 31.55
N ASN A 159 -24.46 -53.16 32.26
CA ASN A 159 -23.85 -51.84 32.08
C ASN A 159 -22.93 -51.89 30.86
N PRO A 160 -23.19 -51.12 29.78
CA PRO A 160 -22.27 -51.06 28.65
C PRO A 160 -20.92 -50.54 29.14
N ARG A 161 -19.89 -51.40 29.13
CA ARG A 161 -18.51 -50.95 29.39
C ARG A 161 -18.11 -49.96 28.30
N THR A 162 -17.90 -48.71 28.67
CA THR A 162 -17.35 -47.70 27.76
C THR A 162 -15.89 -48.05 27.50
N VAL A 163 -15.58 -48.49 26.28
CA VAL A 163 -14.19 -48.59 25.81
C VAL A 163 -13.89 -47.28 25.10
N GLN A 164 -13.01 -46.47 25.66
CA GLN A 164 -12.51 -45.25 25.03
C GLN A 164 -11.20 -45.56 24.32
N SER A 165 -10.99 -44.99 23.14
CA SER A 165 -9.66 -44.96 22.55
C SER A 165 -8.78 -43.98 23.33
N GLU A 166 -7.48 -44.24 23.38
CA GLU A 166 -6.51 -43.20 23.74
C GLU A 166 -6.65 -42.00 22.78
N PRO A 167 -6.47 -40.76 23.27
CA PRO A 167 -6.49 -39.59 22.42
C PRO A 167 -5.37 -39.66 21.38
N ILE A 168 -5.69 -39.31 20.13
CA ILE A 168 -4.71 -39.19 19.04
C ILE A 168 -4.73 -37.73 18.58
N GLY A 169 -3.56 -37.11 18.51
CA GLY A 169 -3.38 -35.70 18.12
C GLY A 169 -2.80 -34.84 19.25
N GLY A 170 -2.25 -33.68 18.89
CA GLY A 170 -1.59 -32.76 19.82
C GLY A 170 -2.43 -31.58 20.30
N ASP A 171 -3.67 -31.45 19.81
CA ASP A 171 -4.59 -30.35 20.15
C ASP A 171 -3.97 -28.93 19.99
N ALA A 172 -3.02 -28.83 19.06
CA ALA A 172 -2.32 -27.61 18.73
C ALA A 172 -3.09 -26.83 17.64
N PRO A 173 -3.07 -25.49 17.66
CA PRO A 173 -3.57 -24.70 16.55
C PRO A 173 -2.87 -25.07 15.23
N HIS A 174 -3.61 -25.10 14.12
CA HIS A 174 -3.03 -25.32 12.81
C HIS A 174 -2.83 -24.01 12.07
N ASN A 175 -1.74 -23.93 11.30
CA ASN A 175 -1.44 -22.76 10.47
C ASN A 175 -2.55 -22.57 9.42
N ILE A 176 -3.11 -21.35 9.37
CA ILE A 176 -4.07 -20.94 8.34
C ILE A 176 -3.52 -19.84 7.42
N MET A 177 -2.24 -19.48 7.56
CA MET A 177 -1.60 -18.56 6.65
C MET A 177 -1.40 -19.19 5.27
N GLN A 178 -2.12 -18.67 4.28
CA GLN A 178 -1.89 -18.95 2.87
C GLN A 178 -0.48 -18.48 2.43
N PRO A 179 0.13 -19.06 1.38
CA PRO A 179 1.35 -18.50 0.80
C PRO A 179 1.19 -17.01 0.45
N TYR A 180 2.17 -16.19 0.82
CA TYR A 180 2.10 -14.73 0.69
C TYR A 180 3.41 -14.12 0.20
N LEU A 181 3.32 -12.91 -0.34
CA LEU A 181 4.44 -12.02 -0.61
C LEU A 181 4.31 -10.81 0.32
N VAL A 182 5.39 -10.48 1.03
CA VAL A 182 5.44 -9.27 1.85
C VAL A 182 5.70 -8.07 0.95
N VAL A 183 4.81 -7.07 1.05
CA VAL A 183 4.90 -5.78 0.37
C VAL A 183 4.63 -4.67 1.39
N TYR A 184 4.95 -3.45 1.03
CA TYR A 184 4.71 -2.27 1.87
C TYR A 184 3.45 -1.57 1.36
N PHE A 185 2.43 -1.52 2.21
CA PHE A 185 1.25 -0.70 1.97
C PHE A 185 1.50 0.68 2.56
N TRP A 186 1.52 1.70 1.71
CA TRP A 186 1.68 3.09 2.12
C TRP A 186 0.36 3.83 1.94
N LYS A 187 -0.14 4.43 3.01
CA LYS A 187 -1.32 5.30 2.98
C LYS A 187 -0.88 6.75 2.95
N ARG A 188 -1.43 7.54 2.02
CA ARG A 188 -1.20 8.99 2.02
C ARG A 188 -2.04 9.64 3.12
N VAL A 189 -1.41 10.43 3.99
CA VAL A 189 -2.07 11.11 5.11
C VAL A 189 -2.10 12.64 4.98
N ALA A 190 -1.22 13.22 4.15
CA ALA A 190 -1.26 14.64 3.74
C ALA A 190 -0.69 14.82 2.32
#